data_AF-A0A813HZF4-F1
#
_entry.id   AF-A0A813HZF4-F1
#
_cell.length_a   1.000
_cell.length_b   1.000
_cell.length_c   1.000
_cell.angle_alpha   90.00
_cell.angle_beta   90.00
_cell.angle_gamma   90.00
#
_symmetry.space_group_name_H-M   'P 1'
#
loop_
_entity.id
_entity.type
_entity.pdbx_description
1 polymer ?
#
loop_
_entity_poly.entity_id
_entity_poly.type
_entity_poly.pdbx_seq_one_letter_code
_entity_poly.pdbx_strand_id
1 'polypeptide(L)'
;MTRQYCLALELQGLSEWALYVAHFVSDGQARAAMVQRLLLGHSSQGVNVALEVKPHLQGIPEAWLWRARAFRSEEAGDWPGAVHCWLRVGGAEDRAVAIISGYLLGPALMGHASAPFQRGAVEAILLAPMTQPAEWLLSVLEELAPAMAHRDVLWAELGREALGFLRHWSQAGQARSNPASVVRLYHRSEKLRKGGLGLPW
;
A
#
# COMPACT_ATOMS: atom_id res chain seq x y z
N MET A 1 -10.09 -35.56 -0.86
CA MET A 1 -11.45 -35.19 -0.44
C MET A 1 -11.52 -33.78 0.16
N THR A 2 -10.71 -33.41 1.17
CA THR A 2 -10.75 -32.07 1.82
C THR A 2 -10.68 -30.88 0.85
N ARG A 3 -9.81 -30.94 -0.16
CA ARG A 3 -9.68 -29.88 -1.18
C ARG A 3 -10.95 -29.68 -2.01
N GLN A 4 -11.62 -30.76 -2.39
CA GLN A 4 -12.87 -30.72 -3.17
C GLN A 4 -14.01 -30.17 -2.31
N TYR A 5 -14.02 -30.49 -1.01
CA TYR A 5 -15.01 -29.97 -0.07
C TYR A 5 -14.83 -28.47 0.20
N CYS A 6 -13.59 -27.99 0.37
CA CYS A 6 -13.31 -26.55 0.44
C CYS A 6 -13.80 -25.80 -0.81
N LEU A 7 -13.58 -26.35 -2.01
CA LEU A 7 -14.08 -25.76 -3.25
C LEU A 7 -15.62 -25.70 -3.29
N ALA A 8 -16.29 -26.77 -2.87
CA ALA A 8 -17.75 -26.80 -2.80
C ALA A 8 -18.31 -25.73 -1.84
N LEU A 9 -17.65 -25.54 -0.69
CA LEU A 9 -18.00 -24.50 0.28
C LEU A 9 -17.75 -23.08 -0.29
N GLU A 10 -16.64 -22.85 -0.99
CA GLU A 10 -16.39 -21.60 -1.70
C GLU A 10 -17.50 -21.28 -2.72
N LEU A 11 -17.91 -22.26 -3.52
CA LEU A 11 -18.98 -22.11 -4.53
C LEU A 11 -20.35 -21.81 -3.90
N GLN A 12 -20.57 -22.24 -2.66
CA GLN A 12 -21.79 -21.94 -1.89
C GLN A 12 -21.71 -20.61 -1.12
N GLY A 13 -20.60 -19.87 -1.23
CA GLY A 13 -20.37 -18.64 -0.47
C GLY A 13 -20.06 -18.86 1.01
N LEU A 14 -19.83 -20.11 1.43
CA LEU A 14 -19.51 -20.51 2.81
C LEU A 14 -18.00 -20.43 3.07
N SER A 15 -17.47 -19.23 2.84
CA SER A 15 -16.04 -18.87 2.93
C SER A 15 -15.40 -19.19 4.28
N GLU A 16 -16.07 -18.88 5.38
CA GLU A 16 -15.59 -19.13 6.74
C GLU A 16 -15.45 -20.63 7.03
N TRP A 17 -16.39 -21.43 6.54
CA TRP A 17 -16.34 -22.89 6.65
C TRP A 17 -15.26 -23.49 5.76
N ALA A 18 -15.05 -22.93 4.57
CA ALA A 18 -13.96 -23.36 3.69
C ALA A 18 -12.58 -23.15 4.36
N LEU A 19 -12.39 -22.04 5.07
CA LEU A 19 -11.19 -21.78 5.89
C LEU A 19 -11.05 -22.75 7.06
N TYR A 20 -12.15 -23.01 7.78
CA TYR A 20 -12.14 -23.98 8.88
C TYR A 20 -11.75 -25.39 8.40
N VAL A 21 -12.33 -25.84 7.29
CA VAL A 21 -12.03 -27.15 6.69
C VAL A 21 -10.59 -27.23 6.18
N ALA A 22 -10.03 -26.14 5.67
CA ALA A 22 -8.66 -26.10 5.16
C ALA A 22 -7.62 -26.44 6.24
N HIS A 23 -7.90 -26.18 7.52
CA HIS A 23 -7.01 -26.55 8.63
C HIS A 23 -6.80 -28.06 8.77
N PHE A 24 -7.75 -28.88 8.32
CA PHE A 24 -7.66 -30.34 8.38
C PHE A 24 -6.85 -30.96 7.23
N VAL A 25 -6.25 -30.14 6.36
CA VAL A 25 -5.29 -30.63 5.36
C VAL A 25 -4.02 -31.08 6.08
N SER A 26 -3.66 -32.35 5.91
CA SER A 26 -2.54 -33.00 6.60
C SER A 26 -1.18 -32.46 6.15
N ASP A 27 -1.03 -32.16 4.85
CA ASP A 27 0.18 -31.55 4.30
C ASP A 27 0.23 -30.06 4.65
N GLY A 28 1.26 -29.66 5.40
CA GLY A 28 1.45 -28.29 5.87
C GLY A 28 1.64 -27.27 4.75
N GLN A 29 2.33 -27.63 3.66
CA GLN A 29 2.53 -26.72 2.53
C GLN A 29 1.23 -26.52 1.74
N ALA A 30 0.51 -27.61 1.46
CA ALA A 30 -0.80 -27.52 0.83
C ALA A 30 -1.82 -26.77 1.69
N ARG A 31 -1.80 -26.98 3.01
CA ARG A 31 -2.64 -26.24 3.96
C ARG A 31 -2.35 -24.75 3.88
N ALA A 32 -1.07 -24.36 3.97
CA ALA A 32 -0.66 -22.97 3.88
C ALA A 32 -1.11 -22.31 2.58
N ALA A 33 -0.83 -22.93 1.43
CA ALA A 33 -1.23 -22.41 0.13
C ALA A 33 -2.75 -22.29 -0.01
N MET A 34 -3.50 -23.27 0.49
CA MET A 34 -4.96 -23.26 0.46
C MET A 34 -5.55 -22.15 1.33
N VAL A 35 -5.09 -22.03 2.58
CA VAL A 35 -5.55 -20.97 3.50
C VAL A 35 -5.23 -19.59 2.94
N GLN A 36 -4.03 -19.39 2.38
CA GLN A 36 -3.66 -18.13 1.74
C GLN A 36 -4.58 -17.80 0.55
N ARG A 37 -4.84 -18.77 -0.34
CA ARG A 37 -5.75 -18.58 -1.48
C ARG A 37 -7.16 -18.22 -1.02
N LEU A 38 -7.67 -18.90 0.00
CA LEU A 38 -8.98 -18.64 0.59
C LEU A 38 -9.05 -17.23 1.19
N LEU A 39 -8.05 -16.83 1.98
CA LEU A 39 -8.00 -15.49 2.58
C LEU A 39 -8.00 -14.38 1.51
N LEU A 40 -7.25 -14.56 0.42
CA LEU A 40 -7.22 -13.63 -0.71
C LEU A 40 -8.52 -13.68 -1.54
N GLY A 41 -9.16 -14.85 -1.67
CA GLY A 41 -10.45 -14.95 -2.33
C GLY A 41 -11.57 -14.28 -1.54
N HIS A 42 -11.47 -14.25 -0.21
CA HIS A 42 -12.46 -13.60 0.65
C HIS A 42 -12.23 -12.09 0.81
N SER A 43 -11.01 -11.60 0.56
CA SER A 43 -10.73 -10.15 0.60
C SER A 43 -11.59 -9.40 -0.42
N SER A 44 -11.80 -9.97 -1.61
CA SER A 44 -12.58 -9.36 -2.70
C SER A 44 -14.10 -9.44 -2.52
N GLN A 45 -14.61 -10.35 -1.69
CA GLN A 45 -16.05 -10.55 -1.47
C GLN A 45 -16.66 -9.62 -0.42
N GLY A 46 -15.89 -8.65 0.12
CA GLY A 46 -16.39 -7.68 1.11
C GLY A 46 -16.77 -8.28 2.48
N VAL A 47 -16.57 -9.60 2.70
CA VAL A 47 -16.86 -10.26 3.98
C VAL A 47 -15.99 -9.65 5.05
N ASN A 48 -16.57 -8.92 6.01
CA ASN A 48 -15.83 -8.26 7.07
C ASN A 48 -15.12 -9.34 7.92
N VAL A 49 -13.84 -9.60 7.64
CA VAL A 49 -12.95 -10.36 8.52
C VAL A 49 -12.59 -9.43 9.66
N ALA A 50 -13.61 -9.04 10.43
CA ALA A 50 -13.43 -8.40 11.70
C ALA A 50 -12.53 -9.32 12.53
N LEU A 51 -11.52 -8.72 13.17
CA LEU A 51 -10.60 -9.38 14.11
C LEU A 51 -11.31 -9.81 15.41
N GLU A 52 -12.64 -9.90 15.40
CA GLU A 52 -13.31 -10.71 16.41
C GLU A 52 -12.70 -12.10 16.29
N VAL A 53 -12.19 -12.61 17.40
CA VAL A 53 -11.44 -13.88 17.47
C VAL A 53 -12.38 -15.00 17.09
N LYS A 54 -12.60 -15.18 15.79
CA LYS A 54 -13.42 -16.26 15.28
C LYS A 54 -12.59 -17.54 15.47
N PRO A 55 -13.18 -18.61 16.01
CA PRO A 55 -12.44 -19.83 16.33
C PRO A 55 -11.74 -20.43 15.10
N HIS A 56 -12.24 -20.20 13.89
CA HIS A 56 -11.62 -20.66 12.64
C HIS A 56 -10.38 -19.87 12.19
N LEU A 57 -10.11 -18.71 12.80
CA LEU A 57 -8.90 -17.91 12.54
C LEU A 57 -7.78 -18.21 13.56
N GLN A 58 -8.07 -18.97 14.62
CA GLN A 58 -7.07 -19.37 15.59
C GLN A 58 -5.99 -20.23 14.91
N GLY A 59 -4.72 -19.82 15.03
CA GLY A 59 -3.57 -20.50 14.43
C GLY A 59 -3.16 -20.02 13.03
N ILE A 60 -3.88 -19.05 12.43
CA ILE A 60 -3.45 -18.40 11.19
C ILE A 60 -2.40 -17.32 11.52
N PRO A 61 -1.25 -17.25 10.82
CA PRO A 61 -0.28 -16.19 11.01
C PRO A 61 -0.89 -14.80 10.77
N GLU A 62 -0.68 -13.87 11.70
CA GLU A 62 -1.23 -12.51 11.63
C GLU A 62 -0.82 -11.79 10.34
N ALA A 63 0.41 -12.00 9.87
CA ALA A 63 0.92 -11.47 8.60
C ALA A 63 0.05 -11.84 7.39
N TRP A 64 -0.59 -13.02 7.38
CA TRP A 64 -1.47 -13.42 6.28
C TRP A 64 -2.81 -12.69 6.33
N LEU A 65 -3.32 -12.44 7.54
CA LEU A 65 -4.52 -11.64 7.73
C LEU A 65 -4.29 -10.19 7.30
N TRP A 66 -3.16 -9.60 7.69
CA TRP A 66 -2.76 -8.25 7.25
C TRP A 66 -2.57 -8.18 5.75
N ARG A 67 -1.98 -9.20 5.12
CA ARG A 67 -1.82 -9.27 3.67
C ARG A 67 -3.18 -9.30 2.95
N ALA A 68 -4.11 -10.13 3.41
CA ALA A 68 -5.45 -10.19 2.81
C ALA A 68 -6.21 -8.86 2.96
N ARG A 69 -6.06 -8.17 4.10
CA ARG A 69 -6.61 -6.83 4.31
C ARG A 69 -5.97 -5.78 3.40
N ALA A 70 -4.65 -5.84 3.23
CA ALA A 70 -3.94 -4.94 2.35
C ALA A 70 -4.47 -5.04 0.91
N PHE A 71 -4.67 -6.26 0.40
CA PHE A 71 -5.29 -6.47 -0.91
C PHE A 71 -6.73 -5.95 -0.99
N ARG A 72 -7.55 -6.14 0.05
CA ARG A 72 -8.90 -5.54 0.08
C ARG A 72 -8.84 -4.02 0.00
N SER A 73 -7.99 -3.38 0.82
CA SER A 73 -7.84 -1.93 0.80
C SER A 73 -7.35 -1.43 -0.56
N GLU A 74 -6.44 -2.18 -1.21
CA GLU A 74 -6.02 -1.91 -2.59
C GLU A 74 -7.19 -2.00 -3.58
N GLU A 75 -8.03 -3.05 -3.51
CA GLU A 75 -9.21 -3.21 -4.37
C GLU A 75 -10.28 -2.14 -4.14
N ALA A 76 -10.40 -1.64 -2.90
CA ALA A 76 -11.34 -0.59 -2.52
C ALA A 76 -10.83 0.83 -2.84
N GLY A 77 -9.58 0.98 -3.29
CA GLY A 77 -8.93 2.29 -3.48
C GLY A 77 -8.58 3.01 -2.16
N ASP A 78 -8.65 2.32 -1.02
CA ASP A 78 -8.19 2.82 0.28
C ASP A 78 -6.66 2.69 0.40
N TRP A 79 -5.95 3.54 -0.33
CA TRP A 79 -4.49 3.54 -0.37
C TRP A 79 -3.82 3.74 1.00
N PRO A 80 -4.29 4.65 1.89
CA PRO A 80 -3.73 4.78 3.23
C PRO A 80 -3.91 3.50 4.07
N GLY A 81 -5.10 2.89 4.03
CA GLY A 81 -5.36 1.62 4.71
C GLY A 81 -4.51 0.47 4.15
N ALA A 82 -4.30 0.43 2.84
CA ALA A 82 -3.43 -0.55 2.20
C ALA A 82 -1.98 -0.43 2.68
N VAL A 83 -1.44 0.78 2.70
CA VAL A 83 -0.08 1.06 3.22
C VAL A 83 0.04 0.61 4.67
N HIS A 84 -0.91 1.00 5.53
CA HIS A 84 -0.92 0.59 6.92
C HIS A 84 -0.90 -0.94 7.07
N CYS A 85 -1.71 -1.65 6.29
CA CYS A 85 -1.75 -3.11 6.34
C CYS A 85 -0.44 -3.73 5.85
N TRP A 86 0.18 -3.22 4.77
CA TRP A 86 1.44 -3.75 4.25
C TRP A 86 2.61 -3.60 5.22
N LEU A 87 2.67 -2.51 5.99
CA LEU A 87 3.66 -2.32 7.05
C LEU A 87 3.55 -3.40 8.14
N ARG A 88 2.33 -3.90 8.39
CA ARG A 88 2.07 -4.94 9.41
C ARG A 88 2.35 -6.37 8.93
N VAL A 89 2.55 -6.60 7.63
CA VAL A 89 2.85 -7.93 7.08
C VAL A 89 4.29 -8.37 7.41
N GLY A 90 5.24 -7.44 7.46
CA GLY A 90 6.67 -7.69 7.60
C GLY A 90 7.31 -8.24 6.33
N GLY A 91 8.36 -7.59 5.81
CA GLY A 91 9.03 -7.99 4.57
C GLY A 91 8.28 -7.60 3.30
N ALA A 92 7.27 -6.74 3.40
CA ALA A 92 6.46 -6.23 2.30
C ALA A 92 6.56 -4.69 2.14
N GLU A 93 7.64 -4.12 2.66
CA GLU A 93 7.93 -2.69 2.66
C GLU A 93 7.92 -2.12 1.22
N ASP A 94 8.42 -2.90 0.26
CA ASP A 94 8.44 -2.55 -1.17
C ASP A 94 7.05 -2.19 -1.70
N ARG A 95 6.03 -2.97 -1.32
CA ARG A 95 4.65 -2.75 -1.78
C ARG A 95 4.10 -1.47 -1.17
N ALA A 96 4.37 -1.21 0.11
CA ALA A 96 4.00 0.03 0.77
C ALA A 96 4.65 1.26 0.11
N VAL A 97 5.97 1.23 -0.15
CA VAL A 97 6.68 2.32 -0.83
C VAL A 97 6.12 2.56 -2.22
N ALA A 98 5.79 1.50 -2.95
CA ALA A 98 5.24 1.62 -4.29
C ALA A 98 3.83 2.21 -4.30
N ILE A 99 2.96 1.87 -3.34
CA ILE A 99 1.64 2.51 -3.19
C ILE A 99 1.80 3.99 -2.83
N ILE A 100 2.68 4.32 -1.88
CA ILE A 100 2.95 5.71 -1.50
C ILE A 100 3.39 6.51 -2.72
N SER A 101 4.38 6.00 -3.43
CA SER A 101 4.99 6.68 -4.57
C SER A 101 4.05 6.73 -5.78
N GLY A 102 3.22 5.70 -6.00
CA GLY A 102 2.32 5.63 -7.14
C GLY A 102 1.00 6.38 -6.94
N TYR A 103 0.40 6.32 -5.75
CA TYR A 103 -0.98 6.72 -5.52
C TYR A 103 -1.17 7.87 -4.54
N LEU A 104 -0.25 8.06 -3.58
CA LEU A 104 -0.43 9.05 -2.50
C LEU A 104 0.39 10.32 -2.71
N LEU A 105 1.60 10.20 -3.27
CA LEU A 105 2.52 11.31 -3.44
C LEU A 105 1.99 12.39 -4.40
N GLY A 106 1.46 12.00 -5.56
CA GLY A 106 0.91 12.93 -6.54
C GLY A 106 -0.21 13.81 -5.98
N PRO A 107 -1.27 13.24 -5.39
CA PRO A 107 -2.32 14.01 -4.72
C PRO A 107 -1.80 14.94 -3.62
N ALA A 108 -0.86 14.48 -2.79
CA ALA A 108 -0.28 15.29 -1.72
C ALA A 108 0.48 16.52 -2.26
N LEU A 109 1.21 16.36 -3.36
CA LEU A 109 1.91 17.47 -4.02
C LEU A 109 0.93 18.48 -4.64
N MET A 110 -0.07 17.98 -5.38
CA MET A 110 -1.02 18.82 -6.11
C MET A 110 -1.97 19.59 -5.17
N GLY A 111 -2.42 18.96 -4.08
CA GLY A 111 -3.32 19.60 -3.11
C GLY A 111 -2.69 20.76 -2.33
N HIS A 112 -1.36 20.89 -2.36
CA HIS A 112 -0.61 21.89 -1.59
C HIS A 112 0.14 22.91 -2.45
N ALA A 113 0.10 22.77 -3.78
CA ALA A 113 0.76 23.68 -4.69
C ALA A 113 -0.06 24.96 -4.85
N SER A 114 0.51 26.09 -4.42
CA SER A 114 0.04 27.42 -4.82
C SER A 114 0.85 27.87 -6.04
N ALA A 115 0.20 27.92 -7.20
CA ALA A 115 0.90 28.20 -8.46
C ALA A 115 0.58 29.62 -8.98
N PRO A 116 1.58 30.45 -9.28
CA PRO A 116 1.41 31.68 -10.04
C PRO A 116 1.70 31.39 -11.53
N PHE A 117 0.83 30.66 -12.24
CA PHE A 117 1.09 30.28 -13.64
C PHE A 117 0.97 31.47 -14.62
N GLN A 118 1.92 32.41 -14.71
CA GLN A 118 1.88 33.45 -15.78
C GLN A 118 3.23 33.99 -16.30
N ARG A 119 4.41 33.52 -15.87
CA ARG A 119 5.70 34.14 -16.24
C ARG A 119 6.85 33.14 -16.45
N GLY A 120 6.87 32.51 -17.62
CA GLY A 120 8.11 31.98 -18.24
C GLY A 120 8.78 30.79 -17.53
N ALA A 121 9.96 30.41 -18.01
CA ALA A 121 10.62 29.13 -17.70
C ALA A 121 11.23 29.01 -16.27
N VAL A 122 10.99 29.96 -15.36
CA VAL A 122 11.70 30.08 -14.05
C VAL A 122 10.74 30.36 -12.88
N GLU A 123 9.55 29.78 -12.85
CA GLU A 123 8.58 30.04 -11.77
C GLU A 123 8.67 29.01 -10.64
N ALA A 124 9.28 29.32 -9.49
CA ALA A 124 9.28 28.39 -8.34
C ALA A 124 7.85 28.03 -7.85
N ILE A 125 7.63 26.77 -7.48
CA ILE A 125 6.37 26.35 -6.83
C ILE A 125 6.50 26.63 -5.33
N LEU A 126 5.53 27.37 -4.79
CA LEU A 126 5.38 27.53 -3.35
C LEU A 126 4.36 26.53 -2.83
N LEU A 127 4.79 25.70 -1.88
CA LEU A 127 3.90 24.77 -1.19
C LEU A 127 3.38 25.41 0.09
N ALA A 128 2.07 25.28 0.31
CA ALA A 128 1.46 25.55 1.61
C ALA A 128 2.12 24.69 2.71
N PRO A 129 1.95 25.04 3.99
CA PRO A 129 2.34 24.16 5.08
C PRO A 129 1.81 22.74 4.91
N MET A 130 2.57 21.76 5.40
CA MET A 130 2.14 20.37 5.36
C MET A 130 0.84 20.23 6.14
N THR A 131 -0.13 19.53 5.55
CA THR A 131 -1.32 19.09 6.27
C THR A 131 -1.02 17.74 6.91
N GLN A 132 -1.88 17.34 7.84
CA GLN A 132 -1.79 16.05 8.51
C GLN A 132 -1.59 14.84 7.56
N PRO A 133 -2.25 14.74 6.39
CA PRO A 133 -1.94 13.68 5.42
C PRO A 133 -0.50 13.70 4.88
N ALA A 134 0.07 14.88 4.63
CA ALA A 134 1.44 15.01 4.15
C ALA A 134 2.45 14.70 5.27
N GLU A 135 2.16 15.11 6.51
CA GLU A 135 2.95 14.76 7.70
C GLU A 135 2.93 13.25 7.96
N TRP A 136 1.76 12.61 7.81
CA TRP A 136 1.63 11.16 7.89
C TRP A 136 2.44 10.46 6.80
N LEU A 137 2.40 10.94 5.56
CA LEU A 137 3.23 10.40 4.47
C LEU A 137 4.72 10.51 4.76
N LEU A 138 5.16 11.65 5.31
CA LEU A 138 6.55 11.83 5.73
C LEU A 138 6.93 10.80 6.81
N SER A 139 6.13 10.68 7.86
CA SER A 139 6.33 9.72 8.96
C SER A 139 6.47 8.29 8.44
N VAL A 140 5.58 7.86 7.55
CA VAL A 140 5.62 6.50 6.98
C VAL A 140 6.86 6.29 6.10
N LEU A 141 7.25 7.27 5.29
CA LEU A 141 8.47 7.16 4.49
C LEU A 141 9.74 7.18 5.34
N GLU A 142 9.71 7.81 6.52
CA GLU A 142 10.81 7.74 7.49
C GLU A 142 10.94 6.35 8.11
N GLU A 143 9.83 5.70 8.46
CA GLU A 143 9.80 4.30 8.91
C GLU A 143 10.36 3.35 7.85
N LEU A 144 10.04 3.61 6.57
CA LEU A 144 10.47 2.81 5.42
C LEU A 144 11.90 3.13 4.94
N ALA A 145 12.54 4.18 5.45
CA ALA A 145 13.86 4.63 5.00
C ALA A 145 14.94 3.54 5.03
N PRO A 146 15.06 2.69 6.08
CA PRO A 146 16.04 1.61 6.12
C PRO A 146 15.81 0.59 5.00
N ALA A 147 14.56 0.22 4.72
CA ALA A 147 14.23 -0.74 3.66
C ALA A 147 14.59 -0.21 2.26
N MET A 148 14.44 1.10 2.03
CA MET A 148 14.81 1.75 0.78
C MET A 148 16.32 1.91 0.59
N ALA A 149 17.11 1.93 1.67
CA ALA A 149 18.56 2.16 1.59
C ALA A 149 19.31 1.01 0.93
N HIS A 150 18.81 -0.23 1.06
CA HIS A 150 19.50 -1.45 0.64
C HIS A 150 19.05 -2.00 -0.71
N ARG A 151 18.16 -1.30 -1.44
CA ARG A 151 17.53 -1.80 -2.67
C ARG A 151 17.71 -0.82 -3.82
N ASP A 152 18.35 -1.28 -4.89
CA ASP A 152 18.51 -0.52 -6.13
C ASP A 152 17.40 -0.85 -7.13
N VAL A 153 16.17 -0.46 -6.77
CA VAL A 153 14.99 -0.63 -7.62
C VAL A 153 14.30 0.72 -7.80
N LEU A 154 13.66 0.93 -8.96
CA LEU A 154 13.07 2.21 -9.38
C LEU A 154 12.12 2.82 -8.33
N TRP A 155 11.35 2.00 -7.62
CA TRP A 155 10.45 2.48 -6.57
C TRP A 155 11.20 2.93 -5.31
N ALA A 156 12.34 2.32 -4.97
CA ALA A 156 13.17 2.70 -3.82
C ALA A 156 13.90 4.03 -4.09
N GLU A 157 14.37 4.24 -5.32
CA GLU A 157 14.88 5.55 -5.75
C GLU A 157 13.83 6.64 -5.64
N LEU A 158 12.62 6.37 -6.13
CA LEU A 158 11.52 7.33 -6.08
C LEU A 158 11.10 7.63 -4.64
N GLY A 159 11.05 6.61 -3.78
CA GLY A 159 10.78 6.77 -2.34
C GLY A 159 11.85 7.59 -1.63
N ARG A 160 13.14 7.43 -1.98
CA ARG A 160 14.23 8.29 -1.47
C ARG A 160 14.11 9.74 -1.94
N GLU A 161 13.80 9.96 -3.23
CA GLU A 161 13.56 11.31 -3.79
C GLU A 161 12.37 11.97 -3.09
N ALA A 162 11.27 11.24 -2.89
CA ALA A 162 10.08 11.70 -2.18
C ALA A 162 10.37 12.02 -0.71
N LEU A 163 11.08 11.15 0.00
CA LEU A 163 11.46 11.37 1.40
C LEU A 163 12.33 12.63 1.56
N GLY A 164 13.33 12.79 0.69
CA GLY A 164 14.18 13.99 0.70
C GLY A 164 13.38 15.27 0.49
N PHE A 165 12.42 15.23 -0.44
CA PHE A 165 11.51 16.35 -0.69
C PHE A 165 10.61 16.67 0.51
N LEU A 166 9.94 15.67 1.09
CA LEU A 166 9.03 15.88 2.22
C LEU A 166 9.77 16.40 3.47
N ARG A 167 11.00 15.95 3.71
CA ARG A 167 11.85 16.49 4.79
C ARG A 167 12.21 17.95 4.57
N HIS A 168 12.54 18.32 3.34
CA HIS A 168 12.80 19.73 3.02
C HIS A 168 11.54 20.57 3.22
N TRP A 169 10.38 20.04 2.85
CA TRP A 169 9.10 20.70 3.02
C TRP A 169 8.72 20.89 4.49
N SER A 170 8.91 19.89 5.35
CA SER A 170 8.56 19.97 6.78
C SER A 170 9.38 21.01 7.54
N GLN A 171 10.66 21.19 7.20
CA GLN A 171 11.56 22.11 7.90
C GLN A 171 11.23 23.59 7.67
N ALA A 172 10.69 23.94 6.51
CA ALA A 172 10.52 25.33 6.10
C ALA A 172 9.16 25.93 6.49
N GLY A 173 8.17 25.10 6.86
CA GLY A 173 6.77 25.52 7.02
C GLY A 173 6.09 25.96 5.71
N GLN A 174 6.84 26.50 4.76
CA GLN A 174 6.50 26.72 3.35
C GLN A 174 7.77 26.48 2.53
N ALA A 175 7.74 25.50 1.62
CA ALA A 175 8.90 25.20 0.77
C ALA A 175 8.79 25.89 -0.58
N ARG A 176 9.90 26.52 -1.01
CA ARG A 176 10.10 26.96 -2.39
C ARG A 176 10.83 25.85 -3.14
N SER A 177 10.11 25.17 -4.01
CA SER A 177 10.67 24.05 -4.78
C SER A 177 10.89 24.43 -6.24
N ASN A 178 11.97 23.91 -6.82
CA ASN A 178 12.19 23.98 -8.27
C ASN A 178 11.05 23.19 -8.96
N PRO A 179 10.28 23.80 -9.88
CA PRO A 179 9.16 23.14 -10.56
C PRO A 179 9.61 21.92 -11.32
N ALA A 180 10.79 21.97 -11.93
CA ALA A 180 11.33 20.83 -12.67
C ALA A 180 11.48 19.61 -11.77
N SER A 181 11.86 19.80 -10.50
CA SER A 181 11.98 18.70 -9.53
C SER A 181 10.60 18.14 -9.12
N VAL A 182 9.63 19.02 -8.84
CA VAL A 182 8.26 18.59 -8.46
C VAL A 182 7.56 17.89 -9.62
N VAL A 183 7.65 18.46 -10.83
CA VAL A 183 7.11 17.90 -12.07
C VAL A 183 7.78 16.58 -12.40
N ARG A 184 9.11 16.47 -12.25
CA ARG A 184 9.82 15.19 -12.42
C ARG A 184 9.35 14.14 -11.42
N LEU A 185 9.25 14.50 -10.14
CA LEU A 185 8.78 13.60 -9.08
C LEU A 185 7.35 13.12 -9.36
N TYR A 186 6.46 14.04 -9.73
CA TYR A 186 5.09 13.73 -10.13
C TYR A 186 5.04 12.82 -11.36
N HIS A 187 5.79 13.12 -12.43
CA HIS A 187 5.81 12.26 -13.62
C HIS A 187 6.40 10.87 -13.35
N ARG A 188 7.42 10.76 -12.49
CA ARG A 188 7.96 9.46 -12.08
C ARG A 188 6.95 8.67 -11.26
N SER A 189 6.21 9.34 -10.37
CA SER A 189 5.11 8.76 -9.60
C SER A 189 4.00 8.23 -10.51
N GLU A 190 3.57 9.03 -11.47
CA GLU A 190 2.61 8.66 -12.51
C GLU A 190 3.10 7.49 -13.37
N LYS A 191 4.38 7.49 -13.75
CA LYS A 191 4.98 6.40 -14.53
C LYS A 191 5.04 5.12 -13.71
N LEU A 192 5.39 5.19 -12.42
CA LEU A 192 5.38 4.02 -11.53
C LEU A 192 3.96 3.47 -11.37
N ARG A 193 2.97 4.36 -11.17
CA ARG A 193 1.55 4.01 -11.11
C ARG A 193 1.10 3.25 -12.36
N LYS A 194 1.41 3.77 -13.56
CA LYS A 194 1.08 3.15 -14.85
C LYS A 194 1.90 1.88 -15.13
N GLY A 195 3.12 1.81 -14.59
CA GLY A 195 4.15 0.84 -14.93
C GLY A 195 4.02 -0.51 -14.22
N GLY A 196 3.17 -0.64 -13.20
CA GLY A 196 2.83 -1.95 -12.67
C GLY A 196 2.80 -2.02 -11.15
N LEU A 197 1.63 -1.74 -10.59
CA LEU A 197 1.21 -2.42 -9.36
C LEU A 197 0.17 -3.52 -9.62
N GLY A 198 -0.30 -3.68 -10.86
CA GLY A 198 -1.38 -4.63 -11.20
C GLY A 198 -2.71 -4.28 -10.52
N LEU A 199 -2.87 -3.02 -10.11
CA LEU A 199 -4.00 -2.53 -9.33
C LEU A 199 -5.05 -1.89 -10.24
N PRO A 200 -6.35 -2.21 -10.07
CA PRO A 200 -7.42 -1.54 -10.79
C PRO A 200 -7.50 -0.06 -10.41
N TRP A 201 -8.09 0.73 -11.32
CA TRP A 201 -8.33 2.17 -11.12
C TRP A 201 -9.36 2.43 -10.02
#